data_AF-A0AAV1ZWX0-F1
#
_entry.id   AF-A0AAV1ZWX0-F1
#
_cell.length_a   1.000
_cell.length_b   1.000
_cell.length_c   1.000
_cell.angle_alpha   90.00
_cell.angle_beta   90.00
_cell.angle_gamma   90.00
#
_symmetry.space_group_name_H-M   'P 1'
#
loop_
_entity.id
_entity.type
_entity.pdbx_description
1 polymer ?
#
loop_
_entity_poly.entity_id
_entity_poly.type
_entity_poly.pdbx_seq_one_letter_code
_entity_poly.pdbx_strand_id
1 'polypeptide(L)'
;MFRSMITVFCLLLIASGSSGLKLMSLDVPTAVMQGDSIWLNCTLDLESDDLYSVKWYKDDVEFYRHLPRDSPSGQKYDIPGIRLDVSKTPLSKMT
;
A
#
# COMPACT_ATOMS: atom_id res chain seq x y z
N MET A 1 36.93 28.43 8.58
CA MET A 1 35.50 28.82 8.50
C MET A 1 34.73 28.01 7.47
N PHE A 2 35.04 28.11 6.17
CA PHE A 2 34.34 27.40 5.08
C PHE A 2 34.29 25.86 5.22
N ARG A 3 35.40 25.20 5.60
CA ARG A 3 35.43 23.74 5.80
C ARG A 3 34.48 23.26 6.90
N SER A 4 34.41 24.00 8.01
CA SER A 4 33.49 23.71 9.12
C SER A 4 32.04 23.91 8.72
N MET A 5 31.76 24.92 7.88
CA MET A 5 30.41 25.19 7.38
C MET A 5 29.92 24.09 6.44
N ILE A 6 30.81 23.58 5.57
CA ILE A 6 30.54 22.44 4.69
C ILE A 6 30.27 21.18 5.53
N THR A 7 31.10 20.90 6.55
CA THR A 7 30.88 19.75 7.43
C THR A 7 29.53 19.81 8.14
N VAL A 8 29.16 20.98 8.69
CA VAL A 8 27.85 21.16 9.36
C VAL A 8 26.69 21.01 8.38
N PHE A 9 26.80 21.56 7.17
CA PHE A 9 25.77 21.42 6.14
C PHE A 9 25.60 19.97 5.68
N CYS A 10 26.71 19.26 5.44
CA CYS A 10 26.66 17.83 5.14
C CYS A 10 26.01 17.03 6.28
N LEU A 11 26.36 17.30 7.55
CA LEU A 11 25.73 16.65 8.70
C LEU A 11 24.21 16.90 8.77
N LEU A 12 23.75 18.10 8.44
CA LEU A 12 22.31 18.42 8.38
C LEU A 12 21.60 17.68 7.24
N LEU A 13 22.23 17.57 6.07
CA LEU A 13 21.68 16.81 4.94
C LEU A 13 21.63 15.30 5.20
N ILE A 14 22.58 14.75 5.97
CA ILE A 14 22.55 13.33 6.37
C ILE A 14 21.50 13.10 7.47
N ALA A 15 21.20 14.12 8.28
CA ALA A 15 20.18 14.06 9.32
C ALA A 15 18.74 14.18 8.78
N SER A 16 18.54 14.82 7.62
CA SER A 16 17.27 14.74 6.91
C SER A 16 17.10 13.33 6.33
N GLY A 17 16.24 12.51 6.96
CA GLY A 17 15.91 11.18 6.48
C GLY A 17 15.28 11.19 5.08
N SER A 18 15.24 10.02 4.44
CA SER A 18 14.53 9.83 3.17
C SER A 18 13.03 9.76 3.42
N SER A 19 12.26 10.49 2.60
CA SER A 19 10.81 10.34 2.53
C SER A 19 10.39 9.29 1.50
N GLY A 20 9.28 8.61 1.75
CA GLY A 20 8.74 7.60 0.84
C GLY A 20 7.62 6.76 1.46
N LEU A 21 6.95 5.98 0.60
CA LEU A 21 5.86 5.08 1.00
C LEU A 21 6.34 4.06 2.03
N LYS A 22 5.62 3.96 3.14
CA LYS A 22 5.84 2.96 4.19
C LYS A 22 4.66 2.02 4.32
N LEU A 23 4.96 0.72 4.34
CA LEU A 23 4.01 -0.30 4.74
C LEU A 23 3.92 -0.35 6.26
N MET A 24 2.80 0.13 6.82
CA MET A 24 2.60 0.23 8.27
C MET A 24 2.07 -1.08 8.84
N SER A 25 1.12 -1.72 8.17
CA SER A 25 0.58 -3.01 8.58
C SER A 25 0.03 -3.80 7.40
N LEU A 26 0.21 -5.12 7.43
CA LEU A 26 -0.39 -6.07 6.51
C LEU A 26 -1.09 -7.15 7.33
N ASP A 27 -2.41 -7.13 7.34
CA ASP A 27 -3.23 -8.07 8.10
C ASP A 27 -3.91 -9.04 7.12
N VAL A 28 -3.41 -10.28 7.15
CA VAL A 28 -3.83 -11.39 6.30
C VAL A 28 -3.90 -12.64 7.18
N PRO A 29 -5.06 -13.32 7.25
CA PRO A 29 -5.17 -14.55 8.01
C PRO A 29 -4.21 -15.63 7.49
N THR A 30 -3.50 -16.31 8.39
CA THR A 30 -2.57 -17.41 8.03
C THR A 30 -3.28 -18.58 7.36
N ALA A 31 -4.54 -18.84 7.76
CA ALA A 31 -5.38 -19.89 7.20
C ALA A 31 -6.85 -19.49 7.35
N VAL A 32 -7.68 -19.96 6.41
CA VAL A 32 -9.13 -19.71 6.38
C VAL A 32 -9.86 -21.00 6.08
N MET A 33 -11.06 -21.19 6.65
CA MET A 33 -11.90 -22.32 6.26
C MET A 33 -12.60 -22.02 4.93
N GLN A 34 -12.87 -23.07 4.16
CA GLN A 34 -13.53 -22.92 2.88
C GLN A 34 -14.93 -22.33 3.07
N GLY A 35 -15.20 -21.22 2.38
CA GLY A 35 -16.49 -20.52 2.42
C GLY A 35 -16.54 -19.34 3.39
N ASP A 36 -15.56 -19.21 4.29
CA ASP A 36 -15.47 -18.06 5.17
C ASP A 36 -15.19 -16.77 4.38
N SER A 37 -15.78 -15.68 4.86
CA SER A 37 -15.46 -14.34 4.38
C SER A 37 -14.37 -13.75 5.25
N ILE A 38 -13.33 -13.21 4.62
CA ILE A 38 -12.20 -12.57 5.30
C ILE A 38 -11.93 -11.18 4.75
N TRP A 39 -11.16 -10.42 5.52
CA TRP A 39 -10.64 -9.13 5.13
C TRP A 39 -9.13 -9.22 4.91
N LEU A 40 -8.65 -8.53 3.87
CA LEU A 40 -7.24 -8.33 3.60
C LEU A 40 -6.96 -6.84 3.76
N ASN A 41 -6.23 -6.47 4.81
CA ASN A 41 -6.01 -5.07 5.13
C ASN A 41 -4.54 -4.70 4.95
N CYS A 42 -4.30 -3.58 4.28
CA CYS A 42 -2.99 -3.02 4.07
C CYS A 42 -3.04 -1.54 4.45
N THR A 43 -2.25 -1.14 5.44
CA THR A 43 -2.13 0.26 5.87
C THR A 43 -0.82 0.82 5.36
N LEU A 44 -0.91 1.93 4.62
CA LEU A 44 0.24 2.61 4.04
C LEU A 44 0.31 4.03 4.59
N ASP A 45 1.53 4.49 4.88
CA ASP A 45 1.84 5.91 5.07
C ASP A 45 2.51 6.39 3.78
N LEU A 46 1.82 7.28 3.06
CA LEU A 46 2.29 7.83 1.78
C LEU A 46 3.23 9.02 1.97
N GLU A 47 3.36 9.52 3.20
CA GLU A 47 4.04 10.75 3.56
C GLU A 47 3.64 11.96 2.68
N SER A 48 4.41 12.25 1.63
CA SER A 48 4.22 13.40 0.73
C SER A 48 4.03 13.01 -0.74
N ASP A 49 3.80 11.72 -1.02
CA ASP A 49 3.63 11.18 -2.37
C ASP A 49 2.22 10.60 -2.59
N ASP A 50 1.88 10.36 -3.85
CA ASP A 50 0.64 9.71 -4.25
C ASP A 50 0.80 8.19 -4.30
N LEU A 51 -0.25 7.46 -3.90
CA LEU A 51 -0.30 6.03 -4.12
C LEU A 51 -0.40 5.72 -5.62
N TYR A 52 0.58 4.98 -6.15
CA TYR A 52 0.53 4.48 -7.53
C TYR A 52 -0.52 3.37 -7.68
N SER A 53 -0.38 2.27 -6.92
CA SER A 53 -1.33 1.16 -6.95
C SER A 53 -1.21 0.26 -5.72
N VAL A 54 -2.31 -0.37 -5.29
CA VAL A 54 -2.31 -1.55 -4.41
C VAL A 54 -2.83 -2.74 -5.18
N LYS A 55 -2.18 -3.89 -5.08
CA LYS A 55 -2.55 -5.11 -5.81
C LYS A 55 -2.55 -6.31 -4.89
N TRP A 56 -3.55 -7.18 -5.04
CA TRP A 56 -3.61 -8.46 -4.33
C TRP A 56 -3.49 -9.63 -5.30
N TYR A 57 -2.67 -10.59 -4.91
CA TYR A 57 -2.35 -11.79 -5.69
C TYR A 57 -2.67 -13.04 -4.88
N LYS A 58 -3.10 -14.09 -5.58
CA LYS A 58 -3.15 -15.46 -5.07
C LYS A 58 -2.48 -16.36 -6.10
N ASP A 59 -1.47 -17.11 -5.67
CA ASP A 59 -0.71 -18.03 -6.54
C ASP A 59 -0.23 -17.34 -7.83
N ASP A 60 0.36 -16.16 -7.68
CA ASP A 60 0.85 -15.29 -8.77
C ASP A 60 -0.22 -14.71 -9.71
N VAL A 61 -1.51 -14.90 -9.41
CA VAL A 61 -2.62 -14.34 -10.17
C VAL A 61 -3.24 -13.14 -9.44
N GLU A 62 -3.23 -11.97 -10.11
CA GLU A 62 -3.86 -10.75 -9.61
C GLU A 62 -5.38 -10.96 -9.54
N PHE A 63 -6.00 -10.72 -8.39
CA PHE A 63 -7.46 -10.80 -8.22
C PHE A 63 -8.11 -9.47 -7.82
N TYR A 64 -7.31 -8.50 -7.37
CA TYR A 64 -7.75 -7.13 -7.13
C TYR A 64 -6.62 -6.13 -7.36
N ARG A 65 -7.01 -4.94 -7.84
CA ARG A 65 -6.13 -3.79 -7.95
C ARG A 65 -6.86 -2.49 -7.65
N HIS A 66 -6.24 -1.65 -6.83
CA HIS A 66 -6.64 -0.27 -6.61
C HIS A 66 -5.66 0.68 -7.32
N LEU A 67 -6.18 1.53 -8.20
CA LEU A 67 -5.49 2.60 -8.92
C LEU A 67 -6.21 3.92 -8.61
N PRO A 68 -5.71 4.76 -7.71
CA PRO A 68 -6.39 6.00 -7.29
C PRO A 68 -6.71 6.97 -8.42
N ARG A 69 -5.92 6.92 -9.50
CA ARG A 69 -6.05 7.80 -10.67
C ARG A 69 -7.03 7.27 -11.74
N ASP A 70 -7.55 6.04 -11.58
CA ASP A 70 -8.46 5.42 -12.54
C ASP A 70 -9.93 5.63 -12.15
N SER A 71 -10.82 5.47 -13.13
CA SER A 71 -12.28 5.43 -12.93
C SER A 71 -12.86 4.18 -13.58
N PRO A 72 -13.34 3.17 -12.82
CA PRO A 72 -13.33 3.12 -11.36
C PRO A 72 -11.92 2.87 -10.79
N SER A 73 -11.67 3.38 -9.58
CA SER A 73 -10.37 3.23 -8.91
C SER A 73 -10.10 1.81 -8.41
N GLY A 74 -11.12 0.95 -8.31
CA GLY A 74 -11.00 -0.46 -7.97
C GLY A 74 -11.30 -1.36 -9.17
N GLN A 75 -10.42 -2.33 -9.42
CA GLN A 75 -10.53 -3.33 -10.48
C GLN A 75 -10.48 -4.72 -9.85
N LYS A 76 -11.38 -5.61 -10.29
CA LYS A 76 -11.47 -7.01 -9.85
C LYS A 76 -11.14 -7.92 -11.01
N TYR A 77 -10.42 -9.00 -10.73
CA TYR A 77 -10.17 -10.09 -11.67
C TYR A 77 -10.68 -11.40 -11.08
N ASP A 78 -11.53 -12.10 -11.82
CA ASP A 78 -12.10 -13.36 -11.36
C ASP A 78 -11.06 -14.49 -11.45
N ILE A 79 -10.83 -15.16 -10.32
CA ILE A 79 -9.98 -16.34 -10.24
C ILE A 79 -10.72 -17.48 -9.52
N PRO A 80 -10.47 -18.75 -9.88
CA PRO A 80 -11.08 -19.89 -9.20
C PRO A 80 -10.82 -19.87 -7.68
N GLY A 81 -11.89 -20.02 -6.90
CA GLY A 81 -11.81 -20.10 -5.44
C GLY A 81 -11.81 -18.77 -4.68
N ILE A 82 -11.81 -17.62 -5.37
CA ILE A 82 -11.96 -16.29 -4.73
C ILE A 82 -13.27 -15.63 -5.16
N ARG A 83 -14.02 -15.13 -4.17
CA ARG A 83 -15.21 -14.30 -4.39
C ARG A 83 -14.99 -12.95 -3.72
N LEU A 84 -14.67 -11.94 -4.54
CA LEU A 84 -14.44 -10.58 -4.05
C LEU A 84 -15.70 -9.71 -4.20
N ASP A 85 -16.06 -9.03 -3.12
CA ASP A 85 -17.13 -8.04 -3.07
C ASP A 85 -16.56 -6.62 -3.02
N VAL A 86 -16.43 -5.99 -4.19
CA VAL A 86 -15.84 -4.65 -4.35
C VAL A 86 -16.73 -3.55 -3.75
N SER A 87 -18.03 -3.80 -3.55
CA SER A 87 -18.92 -2.83 -2.92
C SER A 87 -18.59 -2.59 -1.45
N LYS A 88 -17.87 -3.54 -0.83
CA LYS A 88 -17.48 -3.53 0.57
C LYS A 88 -16.02 -3.16 0.80
N THR A 89 -15.23 -2.92 -0.26
CA THR A 89 -13.88 -2.39 -0.08
C THR A 89 -14.00 -0.96 0.40
N PRO A 90 -13.46 -0.59 1.58
CA PRO A 90 -13.41 0.80 1.99
C PRO A 90 -12.50 1.55 1.02
N LEU A 91 -13.08 2.17 -0.01
CA LEU A 91 -12.38 3.19 -0.78
C LEU A 91 -12.01 4.30 0.21
N SER A 92 -10.71 4.48 0.40
CA SER A 92 -10.09 5.64 1.05
C SER A 92 -10.68 6.02 2.41
N LYS A 93 -10.20 5.38 3.48
CA LYS A 93 -9.79 6.14 4.67
C LYS A 93 -8.28 6.04 4.79
N MET A 94 -7.59 6.89 4.04
CA MET A 94 -6.23 7.31 4.35
C MET A 94 -6.37 8.66 5.03
N THR A 95 -6.07 8.71 6.33
CA THR A 95 -5.95 9.96 7.10
C THR A 95 -4.55 10.50 6.91
#